data_AF-A0A9D8SLJ2-F1
#
_entry.id   AF-A0A9D8SLJ2-F1
#
_cell.length_a   1.000
_cell.length_b   1.000
_cell.length_c   1.000
_cell.angle_alpha   90.00
_cell.angle_beta   90.00
_cell.angle_gamma   90.00
#
_symmetry.space_group_name_H-M   'P 1'
#
loop_
_entity.id
_entity.type
_entity.pdbx_description
1 polymer ?
#
loop_
_entity_poly.entity_id
_entity_poly.type
_entity_poly.pdbx_seq_one_letter_code
_entity_poly.pdbx_strand_id
1 'polypeptide(L)'
;MAELSKFPAEDIDALIRNAELRSELEPYYDESIVQLNKSRLPLTVENDYLEMMLAWEVAPVLPIAQWFDPPLRPVHPAGLSQEELHDELMNLADLLYEKQIVLDFTEHLSDCELYLLICRDILPSREKMLAVRDGYLHWDCAGVDENQEIWLTYYATEEEREMWEEINERSAPYRLEVPYPRALPTDPN
;
A
#
# COMPACT_ATOMS: atom_id res chain seq x y z
N MET A 1 -6.57 -34.35 -43.07
CA MET A 1 -5.44 -33.86 -42.26
C MET A 1 -5.04 -32.47 -42.76
N ALA A 2 -5.73 -31.43 -42.31
CA ALA A 2 -5.31 -30.03 -42.40
C ALA A 2 -6.41 -29.17 -41.77
N GLU A 3 -6.30 -28.89 -40.46
CA GLU A 3 -6.89 -27.74 -39.77
C GLU A 3 -6.06 -27.51 -38.49
N LEU A 4 -4.76 -27.25 -38.69
CA LEU A 4 -3.82 -26.80 -37.67
C LEU A 4 -3.20 -25.50 -38.19
N SER A 5 -4.00 -24.43 -38.29
CA SER A 5 -3.48 -23.09 -38.62
C SER A 5 -4.55 -22.02 -38.38
N LYS A 6 -5.01 -21.84 -37.13
CA LYS A 6 -5.79 -20.63 -36.74
C LYS A 6 -5.55 -20.23 -35.29
N PHE A 7 -4.29 -20.10 -34.90
CA PHE A 7 -3.93 -19.27 -33.77
C PHE A 7 -2.78 -18.36 -34.26
N PRO A 8 -2.93 -17.03 -34.34
CA PRO A 8 -1.79 -16.15 -34.52
C PRO A 8 -0.70 -16.51 -33.52
N ALA A 9 0.58 -16.36 -33.86
CA ALA A 9 1.68 -16.77 -32.99
C ALA A 9 1.60 -16.15 -31.57
N GLU A 10 1.07 -14.92 -31.48
CA GLU A 10 0.74 -14.24 -30.22
C GLU A 10 -0.25 -15.02 -29.33
N ASP A 11 -1.20 -15.76 -29.92
CA ASP A 11 -2.13 -16.60 -29.18
C ASP A 11 -1.44 -17.87 -28.65
N ILE A 12 -0.41 -18.39 -29.33
CA ILE A 12 0.32 -19.58 -28.87
C ILE A 12 1.22 -19.22 -27.69
N ASP A 13 1.95 -18.11 -27.77
CA ASP A 13 2.80 -17.65 -26.66
C ASP A 13 1.96 -17.30 -25.43
N ALA A 14 0.82 -16.63 -25.62
CA ALA A 14 -0.12 -16.34 -24.54
C ALA A 14 -0.70 -17.63 -23.91
N LEU A 15 -0.99 -18.66 -24.70
CA LEU A 15 -1.43 -19.97 -24.20
C LEU A 15 -0.34 -20.69 -23.40
N ILE A 16 0.91 -20.66 -23.87
CA ILE A 16 2.04 -21.27 -23.15
C ILE A 16 2.22 -20.55 -21.81
N ARG A 17 2.25 -19.22 -21.82
CA ARG A 17 2.38 -18.41 -20.60
C ARG A 17 1.26 -18.68 -19.61
N ASN A 18 0.02 -18.81 -20.08
CA ASN A 18 -1.13 -19.15 -19.24
C ASN A 18 -0.94 -20.50 -18.54
N ALA A 19 -0.49 -21.52 -19.27
CA ALA A 19 -0.26 -22.86 -18.73
C ALA A 19 0.86 -22.89 -17.68
N GLU A 20 1.93 -22.12 -17.89
CA GLU A 20 3.02 -21.94 -16.92
C GLU A 20 2.51 -21.29 -15.63
N LEU A 21 1.83 -20.15 -15.74
CA LEU A 21 1.29 -19.41 -14.59
C LEU A 21 0.34 -20.26 -13.75
N ARG A 22 -0.53 -21.04 -14.41
CA ARG A 22 -1.45 -21.95 -13.72
C ARG A 22 -0.75 -23.09 -13.00
N SER A 23 0.36 -23.56 -13.56
CA SER A 23 1.19 -24.60 -12.94
C SER A 23 1.93 -24.05 -11.72
N GLU A 24 2.44 -22.82 -11.81
CA GLU A 24 3.09 -22.11 -10.69
C GLU A 24 2.11 -21.76 -9.57
N LEU A 25 0.84 -21.47 -9.91
CA LEU A 25 -0.24 -21.20 -8.97
C LEU A 25 -0.86 -22.47 -8.36
N GLU A 26 -0.58 -23.68 -8.88
CA GLU A 26 -1.16 -24.93 -8.39
C GLU A 26 -1.02 -25.14 -6.87
N PRO A 27 0.12 -24.82 -6.22
CA PRO A 27 0.26 -24.93 -4.76
C PRO A 27 -0.63 -23.96 -3.97
N TYR A 28 -1.06 -22.87 -4.60
CA TYR A 28 -1.85 -21.78 -4.01
C TYR A 28 -3.31 -21.82 -4.46
N TYR A 29 -3.74 -22.92 -5.08
CA TYR A 29 -5.05 -23.04 -5.71
C TYR A 29 -6.20 -22.86 -4.72
N ASP A 30 -7.02 -21.81 -4.91
CA ASP A 30 -8.15 -21.48 -4.06
C ASP A 30 -9.44 -21.16 -4.85
N GLU A 31 -10.47 -20.67 -4.17
CA GLU A 31 -11.76 -20.34 -4.78
C GLU A 31 -11.68 -19.21 -5.83
N SER A 32 -10.68 -18.31 -5.74
CA SER A 32 -10.51 -17.20 -6.70
C SER A 32 -10.06 -17.69 -8.07
N ILE A 33 -9.18 -18.70 -8.12
CA ILE A 33 -8.74 -19.37 -9.36
C ILE A 33 -9.91 -20.15 -9.99
N VAL A 34 -10.80 -20.71 -9.17
CA VAL A 34 -12.03 -21.38 -9.65
C VAL A 34 -12.99 -20.37 -10.30
N GLN A 35 -13.07 -19.14 -9.80
CA GLN A 35 -13.94 -18.10 -10.35
C GLN A 35 -13.42 -17.55 -11.68
N LEU A 36 -12.11 -17.35 -11.82
CA LEU A 36 -11.47 -16.99 -13.09
C LEU A 36 -11.80 -17.97 -14.21
N ASN A 37 -11.77 -19.27 -13.92
CA ASN A 37 -12.09 -20.32 -14.89
C ASN A 37 -13.53 -20.24 -15.44
N LYS A 38 -14.44 -19.52 -14.77
CA LYS A 38 -15.83 -19.32 -15.19
C LYS A 38 -16.00 -18.08 -16.08
N SER A 39 -14.99 -17.21 -16.12
CA SER A 39 -15.00 -15.96 -16.87
C SER A 39 -14.43 -16.16 -18.28
N ARG A 40 -15.07 -15.58 -19.31
CA ARG A 40 -14.51 -15.54 -20.66
C ARG A 40 -13.67 -14.27 -20.82
N LEU A 41 -12.41 -14.32 -20.38
CA LEU A 41 -11.45 -13.23 -20.59
C LEU A 41 -10.58 -13.50 -21.84
N PRO A 42 -10.10 -12.45 -22.53
CA PRO A 42 -8.96 -12.60 -23.43
C PRO A 42 -7.75 -13.16 -22.69
N LEU A 43 -6.98 -14.05 -23.32
CA LEU A 43 -5.84 -14.73 -22.69
C LEU A 43 -4.77 -13.78 -22.12
N THR A 44 -4.54 -12.65 -22.77
CA THR A 44 -3.57 -11.65 -22.29
C THR A 44 -4.02 -11.05 -20.96
N VAL A 45 -5.30 -10.68 -20.85
CA VAL A 45 -5.90 -10.14 -19.63
C VAL A 45 -5.92 -11.19 -18.52
N GLU A 46 -6.19 -12.44 -18.87
CA GLU A 46 -6.12 -13.55 -17.92
C GLU A 46 -4.69 -13.76 -17.40
N ASN A 47 -3.69 -13.71 -18.28
CA ASN A 47 -2.29 -13.82 -17.89
C ASN A 47 -1.86 -12.68 -16.97
N ASP A 48 -2.24 -11.44 -17.26
CA ASP A 48 -1.95 -10.29 -16.40
C ASP A 48 -2.50 -10.51 -14.98
N TYR A 49 -3.74 -11.01 -14.89
CA TYR A 49 -4.36 -11.31 -13.60
C TYR A 49 -3.65 -12.46 -12.86
N LEU A 50 -3.32 -13.56 -13.56
CA LEU A 50 -2.59 -14.68 -12.98
C LEU A 50 -1.18 -14.27 -12.52
N GLU A 51 -0.52 -13.35 -13.24
CA GLU A 51 0.76 -12.77 -12.84
C GLU A 51 0.63 -11.93 -11.56
N MET A 52 -0.40 -11.09 -11.45
CA MET A 52 -0.68 -10.33 -10.23
C MET A 52 -0.97 -11.25 -9.05
N MET A 53 -1.76 -12.30 -9.24
CA MET A 53 -2.03 -13.31 -8.21
C MET A 53 -0.76 -14.01 -7.75
N LEU A 54 0.03 -14.51 -8.70
CA LEU A 54 1.25 -15.23 -8.37
C LEU A 54 2.24 -14.31 -7.65
N ALA A 55 2.42 -13.07 -8.13
CA ALA A 55 3.25 -12.08 -7.48
C ALA A 55 2.81 -11.83 -6.03
N TRP A 56 1.50 -11.79 -5.77
CA TRP A 56 0.97 -11.70 -4.41
C TRP A 56 1.30 -12.93 -3.57
N GLU A 57 1.09 -14.14 -4.10
CA GLU A 57 1.31 -15.39 -3.36
C GLU A 57 2.78 -15.63 -3.01
N VAL A 58 3.70 -15.29 -3.91
CA VAL A 58 5.14 -15.50 -3.70
C VAL A 58 5.83 -14.32 -3.01
N ALA A 59 5.16 -13.16 -2.90
CA ALA A 59 5.75 -11.97 -2.29
C ALA A 59 6.18 -12.24 -0.84
N PRO A 60 7.43 -11.94 -0.48
CA PRO A 60 7.91 -12.18 0.87
C PRO A 60 7.26 -11.19 1.84
N VAL A 61 6.90 -11.69 3.02
CA VAL A 61 6.46 -10.85 4.15
C VAL A 61 7.69 -10.46 4.96
N LEU A 62 8.11 -9.20 4.86
CA LEU A 62 9.32 -8.67 5.48
C LEU A 62 9.05 -7.32 6.14
N PRO A 63 9.80 -6.93 7.19
CA PRO A 63 9.78 -5.57 7.70
C PRO A 63 10.06 -4.56 6.59
N ILE A 64 9.31 -3.45 6.53
CA ILE A 64 9.51 -2.39 5.53
C ILE A 64 10.97 -1.89 5.51
N ALA A 65 11.64 -1.81 6.65
CA ALA A 65 13.06 -1.46 6.73
C ALA A 65 13.98 -2.33 5.85
N GLN A 66 13.59 -3.58 5.57
CA GLN A 66 14.35 -4.54 4.77
C GLN A 66 14.02 -4.49 3.28
N TRP A 67 13.10 -3.62 2.85
CA TRP A 67 12.76 -3.45 1.42
C TRP A 67 13.80 -2.62 0.65
N PHE A 68 14.76 -2.06 1.38
CA PHE A 68 15.81 -1.17 0.89
C PHE A 68 17.15 -1.90 0.80
N ASP A 69 18.00 -1.46 -0.13
CA ASP A 69 19.36 -1.98 -0.30
C ASP A 69 20.38 -0.82 -0.27
N PRO A 70 21.13 -0.62 0.84
CA PRO A 70 21.10 -1.40 2.07
C PRO A 70 19.81 -1.19 2.91
N PRO A 71 19.47 -2.12 3.84
CA PRO A 71 18.31 -1.96 4.72
C PRO A 71 18.36 -0.65 5.52
N LEU A 72 17.23 0.03 5.62
CA LEU A 72 17.14 1.30 6.33
C LEU A 72 17.45 1.13 7.81
N ARG A 73 18.25 2.06 8.32
CA ARG A 73 18.60 2.17 9.74
C ARG A 73 18.45 3.63 10.14
N PRO A 74 17.25 4.06 10.56
CA PRO A 74 17.03 5.45 10.92
C PRO A 74 17.91 5.85 12.10
N VAL A 75 18.34 7.11 12.09
CA VAL A 75 19.14 7.69 13.18
C VAL A 75 18.26 7.90 14.41
N HIS A 76 18.79 7.64 15.60
CA HIS A 76 18.01 7.87 16.81
C HIS A 76 17.75 9.38 17.03
N PRO A 77 16.50 9.81 17.28
CA PRO A 77 16.12 11.24 17.27
C PRO A 77 16.81 12.08 18.35
N ALA A 78 17.21 11.48 19.48
CA ALA A 78 17.89 12.18 20.57
C ALA A 78 19.25 12.82 20.19
N GLY A 79 19.82 12.46 19.03
CA GLY A 79 21.06 13.05 18.52
C GLY A 79 20.86 14.15 17.48
N LEU A 80 19.63 14.41 17.03
CA LEU A 80 19.32 15.34 15.94
C LEU A 80 18.80 16.67 16.50
N SER A 81 19.27 17.77 15.90
CA SER A 81 18.59 19.06 16.05
C SER A 81 17.24 19.05 15.33
N GLN A 82 16.41 20.06 15.58
CA GLN A 82 15.09 20.15 14.94
C GLN A 82 15.17 20.27 13.41
N GLU A 83 16.16 20.99 12.89
CA GLU A 83 16.39 21.15 11.44
C GLU A 83 16.86 19.83 10.81
N GLU A 84 17.84 19.16 11.43
CA GLU A 84 18.31 17.85 10.96
C GLU A 84 17.23 16.77 11.02
N LEU A 85 16.35 16.83 12.03
CA LEU A 85 15.21 15.91 12.14
C LEU A 85 14.19 16.13 11.02
N HIS A 86 13.91 17.39 10.67
CA HIS A 86 13.02 17.72 9.57
C HIS A 86 13.57 17.21 8.24
N ASP A 87 14.86 17.47 7.97
CA ASP A 87 15.51 17.01 6.74
C ASP A 87 15.52 15.49 6.64
N GLU A 88 15.85 14.79 7.73
CA GLU A 88 15.84 13.32 7.76
C GLU A 88 14.42 12.77 7.57
N LEU A 89 13.42 13.40 8.16
CA LEU A 89 12.02 13.01 8.00
C LEU A 89 11.56 13.11 6.54
N MET A 90 11.88 14.22 5.87
CA MET A 90 11.55 14.42 4.46
C MET A 90 12.27 13.37 3.58
N ASN A 91 13.56 13.11 3.85
CA ASN A 91 14.30 12.06 3.16
C ASN A 91 13.68 10.67 3.35
N LEU A 92 13.26 10.34 4.57
CA LEU A 92 12.59 9.06 4.83
C LEU A 92 11.24 8.95 4.10
N ALA A 93 10.47 10.03 4.05
CA ALA A 93 9.20 10.05 3.32
C ALA A 93 9.42 9.81 1.81
N ASP A 94 10.43 10.45 1.22
CA ASP A 94 10.80 10.22 -0.18
C ASP A 94 11.24 8.77 -0.43
N LEU A 95 12.06 8.19 0.45
CA LEU A 95 12.48 6.79 0.36
C LEU A 95 11.31 5.82 0.48
N LEU A 96 10.36 6.08 1.39
CA LEU A 96 9.14 5.28 1.50
C LEU A 96 8.31 5.37 0.20
N TYR A 97 8.19 6.58 -0.37
CA TYR A 97 7.48 6.79 -1.62
C TYR A 97 8.13 6.07 -2.81
N GLU A 98 9.47 5.99 -2.88
CA GLU A 98 10.19 5.17 -3.88
C GLU A 98 9.84 3.68 -3.80
N LYS A 99 9.38 3.21 -2.63
CA LYS A 99 8.88 1.85 -2.41
C LYS A 99 7.37 1.75 -2.50
N GLN A 100 6.71 2.76 -3.08
CA GLN A 100 5.27 2.87 -3.23
C GLN A 100 4.54 2.84 -1.88
N ILE A 101 5.12 3.44 -0.84
CA ILE A 101 4.48 3.62 0.47
C ILE A 101 4.13 5.09 0.62
N VAL A 102 2.84 5.39 0.81
CA VAL A 102 2.32 6.75 1.01
C VAL A 102 1.87 6.89 2.46
N LEU A 103 2.20 8.04 3.06
CA LEU A 103 1.80 8.37 4.42
C LEU A 103 0.58 9.29 4.37
N ASP A 104 -0.56 8.78 4.79
CA ASP A 104 -1.80 9.56 4.85
C ASP A 104 -1.98 10.19 6.23
N PHE A 105 -2.63 11.37 6.26
CA PHE A 105 -3.05 12.05 7.48
C PHE A 105 -1.89 12.36 8.45
N THR A 106 -0.88 13.09 8.00
CA THR A 106 0.37 13.30 8.75
C THR A 106 0.47 14.65 9.47
N GLU A 107 -0.35 15.63 9.09
CA GLU A 107 -0.26 17.04 9.47
C GLU A 107 -0.67 17.32 10.92
N HIS A 108 -1.34 16.37 11.58
CA HIS A 108 -1.62 16.44 13.01
C HIS A 108 -0.41 16.12 13.89
N LEU A 109 0.62 15.48 13.33
CA LEU A 109 1.84 15.08 14.02
C LEU A 109 2.92 16.13 13.82
N SER A 110 3.70 16.43 14.86
CA SER A 110 4.96 17.15 14.73
C SER A 110 6.01 16.28 14.03
N ASP A 111 7.11 16.89 13.58
CA ASP A 111 8.19 16.13 12.92
C ASP A 111 8.78 15.04 13.80
N CYS A 112 8.89 15.28 15.11
CA CYS A 112 9.34 14.27 16.06
C CYS A 112 8.35 13.12 16.20
N GLU A 113 7.06 13.41 16.26
CA GLU A 113 6.02 12.39 16.38
C GLU A 113 5.92 11.54 15.10
N LEU A 114 5.93 12.18 13.92
CA LEU A 114 5.89 11.46 12.64
C LEU A 114 7.16 10.64 12.43
N TYR A 115 8.33 11.20 12.74
CA TYR A 115 9.60 10.47 12.65
C TYR A 115 9.61 9.24 13.57
N LEU A 116 9.11 9.38 14.80
CA LEU A 116 8.99 8.26 15.74
C LEU A 116 7.98 7.22 15.26
N LEU A 117 6.85 7.63 14.70
CA LEU A 117 5.85 6.73 14.09
C LEU A 117 6.50 5.89 12.98
N ILE A 118 7.25 6.54 12.08
CA ILE A 118 7.99 5.86 11.00
C ILE A 118 8.97 4.84 11.57
N CYS A 119 9.79 5.25 12.54
CA CYS A 119 10.83 4.39 13.08
C CYS A 119 10.32 3.22 13.92
N ARG A 120 9.25 3.45 14.70
CA ARG A 120 8.73 2.49 15.68
C ARG A 120 7.70 1.55 15.09
N ASP A 121 6.84 2.05 14.21
CA ASP A 121 5.63 1.33 13.80
C ASP A 121 5.70 0.97 12.31
N ILE A 122 6.01 1.92 11.42
CA ILE A 122 6.02 1.70 9.97
C ILE A 122 7.19 0.79 9.56
N LEU A 123 8.43 1.21 9.80
CA LEU A 123 9.62 0.49 9.36
C LEU A 123 9.70 -0.97 9.90
N PRO A 124 9.27 -1.26 11.15
CA PRO A 124 9.22 -2.63 11.65
C PRO A 124 8.00 -3.44 11.17
N SER A 125 6.97 -2.81 10.60
CA SER A 125 5.77 -3.51 10.15
C SER A 125 6.10 -4.52 9.06
N ARG A 126 5.50 -5.70 9.18
CA ARG A 126 5.75 -6.85 8.30
C ARG A 126 4.71 -6.88 7.20
N GLU A 127 5.05 -6.28 6.08
CA GLU A 127 4.16 -6.19 4.92
C GLU A 127 4.62 -7.11 3.79
N LYS A 128 3.69 -7.46 2.89
CA LYS A 128 4.05 -8.13 1.63
C LYS A 128 4.76 -7.13 0.73
N MET A 129 6.01 -7.42 0.38
CA MET A 129 6.76 -6.63 -0.59
C MET A 129 6.31 -6.98 -2.01
N LEU A 130 5.31 -6.26 -2.51
CA LEU A 130 4.79 -6.44 -3.86
C LEU A 130 5.67 -5.67 -4.84
N ALA A 131 6.05 -6.31 -5.94
CA ALA A 131 6.73 -5.65 -7.06
C ALA A 131 5.73 -5.12 -8.10
N VAL A 132 4.43 -5.13 -7.79
CA VAL A 132 3.36 -4.90 -8.76
C VAL A 132 3.25 -3.41 -9.04
N ARG A 133 3.16 -3.06 -10.33
CA ARG A 133 3.37 -1.71 -10.86
C ARG A 133 2.37 -0.65 -10.42
N ASP A 134 1.17 -1.01 -9.98
CA ASP A 134 0.03 -0.08 -9.95
C ASP A 134 -0.66 0.08 -8.58
N GLY A 135 0.03 -0.21 -7.46
CA GLY A 135 -0.55 -0.02 -6.12
C GLY A 135 0.39 0.67 -5.16
N TYR A 136 -0.12 1.66 -4.41
CA TYR A 136 0.55 2.22 -3.24
C TYR A 136 0.05 1.55 -1.97
N LEU A 137 0.97 1.27 -1.05
CA LEU A 137 0.64 0.95 0.34
C LEU A 137 0.35 2.27 1.07
N HIS A 138 -0.92 2.50 1.36
CA HIS A 138 -1.36 3.64 2.16
C HIS A 138 -1.22 3.33 3.65
N TRP A 139 -0.43 4.14 4.35
CA TRP A 139 -0.30 4.06 5.79
C TRP A 139 -1.09 5.18 6.46
N ASP A 140 -2.17 4.81 7.14
CA ASP A 140 -2.99 5.73 7.93
C ASP A 140 -2.26 6.16 9.20
N CYS A 141 -1.76 7.40 9.25
CA CYS A 141 -1.08 7.94 10.41
C CYS A 141 -2.04 8.50 11.48
N ALA A 142 -3.33 8.65 11.18
CA ALA A 142 -4.36 9.05 12.15
C ALA A 142 -4.92 7.85 12.92
N GLY A 143 -4.67 6.63 12.44
CA GLY A 143 -5.08 5.39 13.10
C GLY A 143 -6.60 5.25 13.18
N VAL A 144 -7.32 5.57 12.11
CA VAL A 144 -8.80 5.57 12.03
C VAL A 144 -9.39 4.24 12.50
N ASP A 145 -8.71 3.12 12.22
CA ASP A 145 -9.17 1.79 12.61
C ASP A 145 -9.13 1.55 14.14
N GLU A 146 -8.23 2.22 14.86
CA GLU A 146 -8.06 2.07 16.31
C GLU A 146 -8.73 3.22 17.09
N ASN A 147 -8.57 4.46 16.62
CA ASN A 147 -9.11 5.65 17.23
C ASN A 147 -9.50 6.71 16.18
N GLN A 148 -10.80 6.81 15.90
CA GLN A 148 -11.37 7.78 14.96
C GLN A 148 -11.32 9.23 15.46
N GLU A 149 -10.94 9.48 16.72
CA GLU A 149 -10.95 10.83 17.30
C GLU A 149 -10.04 11.80 16.55
N ILE A 150 -8.82 11.38 16.20
CA ILE A 150 -7.86 12.20 15.43
C ILE A 150 -8.45 12.55 14.07
N TRP A 151 -9.01 11.56 13.38
CA TRP A 151 -9.63 11.74 12.08
C TRP A 151 -10.84 12.67 12.14
N LEU A 152 -11.74 12.49 13.12
CA LEU A 152 -12.88 13.37 13.33
C LEU A 152 -12.44 14.81 13.64
N THR A 153 -11.38 14.99 14.42
CA THR A 153 -10.87 16.32 14.79
C THR A 153 -10.26 17.07 13.61
N TYR A 154 -9.46 16.42 12.78
CA TYR A 154 -8.61 17.11 11.80
C TYR A 154 -9.00 16.88 10.33
N TYR A 155 -9.55 15.72 9.98
CA TYR A 155 -9.63 15.25 8.59
C TYR A 155 -11.05 15.03 8.07
N ALA A 156 -11.98 14.62 8.94
CA ALA A 156 -13.35 14.31 8.55
C ALA A 156 -14.10 15.53 7.97
N THR A 157 -14.94 15.28 6.98
CA THR A 157 -15.91 16.28 6.49
C THR A 157 -17.05 16.47 7.48
N GLU A 158 -17.89 17.49 7.26
CA GLU A 158 -19.04 17.70 8.13
C GLU A 158 -20.06 16.56 7.98
N GLU A 159 -20.29 16.09 6.75
CA GLU A 159 -21.20 14.98 6.44
C GLU A 159 -20.75 13.68 7.12
N GLU A 160 -19.45 13.39 7.08
CA GLU A 160 -18.83 12.24 7.73
C GLU A 160 -18.99 12.29 9.26
N ARG A 161 -18.85 13.48 9.85
CA ARG A 161 -19.05 13.70 11.28
C ARG A 161 -20.51 13.53 11.68
N GLU A 162 -21.45 14.13 10.94
CA GLU A 162 -22.89 13.98 11.19
C GLU A 162 -23.31 12.50 11.15
N MET A 163 -22.84 11.75 10.14
CA MET A 163 -23.08 10.32 10.02
C MET A 163 -22.49 9.55 11.22
N TRP A 164 -21.27 9.90 11.65
CA TRP A 164 -20.66 9.29 12.82
C TRP A 164 -21.46 9.56 14.10
N GLU A 165 -21.94 10.79 14.30
CA GLU A 165 -22.73 11.18 15.48
C GLU A 165 -24.06 10.42 15.53
N GLU A 166 -24.73 10.24 14.38
CA GLU A 166 -25.97 9.47 14.27
C GLU A 166 -25.76 7.99 14.60
N ILE A 167 -24.69 7.38 14.06
CA ILE A 167 -24.40 5.95 14.26
C ILE A 167 -23.96 5.68 15.71
N ASN A 168 -23.15 6.56 16.29
CA ASN A 168 -22.51 6.32 17.59
C ASN A 168 -23.29 6.92 18.77
N GLU A 169 -24.36 7.68 18.51
CA GLU A 169 -25.16 8.42 19.50
C GLU A 169 -24.30 9.29 20.43
N ARG A 170 -23.22 9.87 19.89
CA ARG A 170 -22.24 10.70 20.60
C ARG A 170 -21.92 11.92 19.77
N SER A 171 -21.59 13.03 20.43
CA SER A 171 -21.07 14.22 19.73
C SER A 171 -19.63 13.99 19.30
N ALA A 172 -19.33 14.39 18.06
CA ALA A 172 -17.99 14.35 17.50
C ALA A 172 -17.09 15.36 18.23
N PRO A 173 -15.79 15.09 18.34
CA PRO A 173 -14.83 16.00 18.97
C PRO A 173 -14.80 17.35 18.24
N TYR A 174 -14.39 18.43 18.90
CA TYR A 174 -14.32 19.74 18.25
C TYR A 174 -13.35 19.72 17.07
N ARG A 175 -13.75 20.32 15.94
CA ARG A 175 -12.92 20.38 14.74
C ARG A 175 -11.77 21.37 14.93
N LEU A 176 -10.57 20.96 14.55
CA LEU A 176 -9.38 21.80 14.60
C LEU A 176 -8.68 21.78 13.24
N GLU A 177 -7.98 22.88 12.94
CA GLU A 177 -7.06 22.90 11.79
C GLU A 177 -5.82 22.09 12.10
N VAL A 178 -5.23 21.49 11.07
CA VAL A 178 -4.00 20.71 11.22
C VAL A 178 -2.83 21.62 11.63
N PRO A 179 -2.11 21.30 12.72
CA PRO A 179 -1.06 22.15 13.28
C PRO A 179 0.23 22.20 12.45
N TYR A 180 0.56 21.13 11.71
CA TYR A 180 1.85 20.98 11.01
C TYR A 180 1.64 20.68 9.52
N PRO A 181 1.20 21.66 8.71
CA PRO A 181 1.02 21.47 7.27
C PRO A 181 2.36 21.14 6.61
N ARG A 182 2.39 20.05 5.84
CA ARG A 182 3.57 19.54 5.15
C ARG A 182 3.20 19.08 3.74
N ALA A 183 4.17 19.11 2.83
CA ALA A 183 3.99 18.64 1.46
C ALA A 183 4.79 17.34 1.27
N LEU A 184 4.20 16.23 1.72
CA LEU A 184 4.77 14.90 1.48
C LEU A 184 4.33 14.38 0.10
N PRO A 185 5.09 13.45 -0.50
CA PRO A 185 4.65 12.74 -1.68
C PRO A 185 3.31 12.01 -1.44
N THR A 186 2.38 12.16 -2.36
CA THR A 186 1.05 11.50 -2.33
C THR A 186 0.89 10.61 -3.56
N ASP A 187 0.02 9.61 -3.49
CA ASP A 187 -0.39 8.84 -4.66
C ASP A 187 -0.96 9.82 -5.73
N PRO A 188 -0.48 9.78 -6.99
CA PRO A 188 -1.01 10.60 -8.07
C PRO A 188 -2.41 10.21 -8.57
N ASN A 189 -2.98 9.10 -8.12
CA ASN A 189 -4.26 8.56 -8.62
C ASN A 189 -5.50 8.99 -7.84
#